data_AF-A0A3M1RTA6-F1
#
_entry.id   AF-A0A3M1RTA6-F1
#
_cell.length_a   1.000
_cell.length_b   1.000
_cell.length_c   1.000
_cell.angle_alpha   90.00
_cell.angle_beta   90.00
_cell.angle_gamma   90.00
#
_symmetry.space_group_name_H-M   'P 1'
#
loop_
_entity.id
_entity.type
_entity.pdbx_description
1 polymer ?
#
loop_
_entity_poly.entity_id
_entity_poly.type
_entity_poly.pdbx_seq_one_letter_code
_entity_poly.pdbx_strand_id
1 'polypeptide(L)'
;MSGHAAELLDLPRRAGERLRRRWLPSLLLGAWRAQESLAVTGARLSGLLRRPLHVECYYALDCPYGAMALQALSNIAARHGAVIDARLIRRETAGGQPEPAVRPAYELLDARRLARRYGLPAPAGRVPDPERLRHYESRAVAAEQSGRGIEFAVEALRQLWRARTDDPSADDGANSPIGAGESAQLPDTAAVEAWLARNRHRLQQRGHWSVPSVRIAGQWFLVHERLEQIDAWLARLAP
;
A
#
# COMPACT_ATOMS: atom_id res chain seq x y z
N MET A 1 0.30 52.68 38.12
CA MET A 1 -0.28 52.77 36.76
C MET A 1 0.53 51.92 35.75
N SER A 2 0.65 50.59 35.94
CA SER A 2 1.48 49.76 35.03
C SER A 2 0.83 48.42 34.59
N GLY A 3 -0.45 48.17 34.93
CA GLY A 3 -1.12 46.91 34.61
C GLY A 3 -1.97 46.93 33.34
N HIS A 4 -2.59 48.06 32.99
CA HIS A 4 -3.57 48.14 31.89
C HIS A 4 -2.95 48.26 30.48
N ALA A 5 -1.68 48.67 30.37
CA ALA A 5 -1.02 48.85 29.07
C ALA A 5 -0.52 47.53 28.45
N ALA A 6 -0.20 46.53 29.28
CA ALA A 6 0.29 45.22 28.82
C ALA A 6 -0.83 44.35 28.23
N GLU A 7 -2.08 44.54 28.66
CA GLU A 7 -3.22 43.73 28.22
C GLU A 7 -3.74 44.13 26.83
N LEU A 8 -3.64 45.42 26.47
CA LEU A 8 -4.04 45.95 25.16
C LEU A 8 -3.05 45.59 24.04
N LEU A 9 -1.77 45.36 24.36
CA LEU A 9 -0.73 44.93 23.41
C LEU A 9 -0.82 43.44 23.03
N ASP A 10 -1.58 42.64 23.78
CA ASP A 10 -1.74 41.19 23.57
C ASP A 10 -3.05 40.83 22.82
N LEU A 11 -3.98 41.77 22.71
CA LEU A 11 -5.23 41.63 21.95
C LEU A 11 -5.05 41.29 20.45
N PRO A 12 -4.13 41.93 19.68
CA PRO A 12 -3.95 41.58 18.27
C PRO A 12 -3.31 40.18 18.07
N ARG A 13 -2.45 39.73 19.00
CA ARG A 13 -1.91 38.34 19.00
C ARG A 13 -3.02 37.33 19.27
N ARG A 14 -3.86 37.57 20.28
CA ARG A 14 -5.00 36.71 20.64
C ARG A 14 -6.13 36.72 19.60
N ALA A 15 -6.36 37.83 18.90
CA ALA A 15 -7.32 37.92 17.80
C ALA A 15 -6.81 37.17 16.55
N GLY A 16 -5.52 37.34 16.22
CA GLY A 16 -4.85 36.61 15.15
C GLY A 16 -4.83 35.09 15.38
N GLU A 17 -4.59 34.63 16.61
CA GLU A 17 -4.67 33.21 16.97
C GLU A 17 -6.10 32.64 16.89
N ARG A 18 -7.11 33.41 17.30
CA ARG A 18 -8.52 33.01 17.18
C ARG A 18 -8.97 32.92 15.72
N LEU A 19 -8.57 33.87 14.89
CA LEU A 19 -8.80 33.83 13.44
C LEU A 19 -8.06 32.65 12.80
N ARG A 20 -6.79 32.42 13.16
CA ARG A 20 -6.04 31.26 12.69
C ARG A 20 -6.72 29.95 13.09
N ARG A 21 -7.09 29.75 14.35
CA ARG A 21 -7.80 28.52 14.81
C ARG A 21 -9.17 28.33 14.15
N ARG A 22 -9.86 29.41 13.78
CA ARG A 22 -11.19 29.36 13.15
C ARG A 22 -11.14 29.09 11.65
N TRP A 23 -10.13 29.61 10.94
CA TRP A 23 -10.09 29.59 9.48
C TRP A 23 -9.02 28.66 8.89
N LEU A 24 -7.88 28.41 9.58
CA LEU A 24 -6.86 27.46 9.06
C LEU A 24 -7.44 26.07 8.80
N PRO A 25 -8.21 25.44 9.72
CA PRO A 25 -8.73 24.10 9.49
C PRO A 25 -9.59 24.05 8.21
N SER A 26 -10.45 25.05 8.01
CA SER A 26 -11.32 25.16 6.84
C SER A 26 -10.55 25.39 5.54
N LEU A 27 -9.48 26.20 5.56
CA LEU A 27 -8.62 26.43 4.39
C LEU A 27 -7.79 25.20 4.05
N LEU A 28 -7.24 24.51 5.05
CA LEU A 28 -6.52 23.25 4.86
C LEU A 28 -7.44 22.16 4.31
N LEU A 29 -8.65 22.03 4.86
CA LEU A 29 -9.68 21.13 4.34
C LEU A 29 -10.12 21.51 2.92
N GLY A 30 -10.24 22.80 2.62
CA GLY A 30 -10.57 23.31 1.29
C GLY A 30 -9.48 22.99 0.26
N ALA A 31 -8.21 23.24 0.61
CA ALA A 31 -7.07 22.91 -0.23
C ALA A 31 -6.93 21.39 -0.45
N TRP A 32 -7.16 20.60 0.61
CA TRP A 32 -7.16 19.14 0.52
C TRP A 32 -8.27 18.62 -0.41
N ARG A 33 -9.51 19.09 -0.25
CA ARG A 33 -10.64 18.75 -1.16
C ARG A 33 -10.39 19.19 -2.60
N ALA A 34 -9.74 20.35 -2.80
CA ALA A 34 -9.36 20.81 -4.13
C ALA A 34 -8.33 19.87 -4.76
N GLN A 35 -7.33 19.42 -4.02
CA GLN A 35 -6.33 18.46 -4.50
C GLN A 35 -6.96 17.11 -4.89
N GLU A 36 -7.91 16.60 -4.10
CA GLU A 36 -8.67 15.40 -4.46
C GLU A 36 -9.51 15.62 -5.74
N SER A 37 -10.19 16.76 -5.83
CA SER A 37 -11.00 17.11 -7.00
C SER A 37 -10.16 17.21 -8.28
N LEU A 38 -8.95 17.76 -8.19
CA LEU A 38 -7.99 17.80 -9.29
C LEU A 38 -7.52 16.39 -9.69
N ALA A 39 -7.25 15.51 -8.73
CA ALA A 39 -6.82 14.14 -9.01
C ALA A 39 -7.93 13.30 -9.67
N VAL A 40 -9.18 13.46 -9.23
CA VAL A 40 -10.36 12.86 -9.87
C VAL A 40 -10.57 13.40 -11.27
N THR A 41 -10.45 14.72 -11.45
CA THR A 41 -10.56 15.35 -12.77
C THR A 41 -9.47 14.84 -13.71
N GLY A 42 -8.22 14.77 -13.25
CA GLY A 42 -7.11 14.20 -14.01
C GLY A 42 -7.30 12.74 -14.39
N ALA A 43 -7.88 11.93 -13.49
CA ALA A 43 -8.22 10.53 -13.77
C ALA A 43 -9.29 10.42 -14.87
N ARG A 44 -10.37 11.22 -14.80
CA ARG A 44 -11.43 11.26 -15.83
C ARG A 44 -10.90 11.75 -17.18
N LEU A 45 -10.07 12.79 -17.18
CA LEU A 45 -9.40 13.29 -18.38
C LEU A 45 -8.49 12.21 -19.00
N SER A 46 -7.80 11.43 -18.17
CA SER A 46 -6.99 10.30 -18.66
C SER A 46 -7.86 9.27 -19.38
N GLY A 47 -9.05 8.96 -18.85
CA GLY A 47 -10.04 8.11 -19.50
C GLY A 47 -10.49 8.64 -20.87
N LEU A 48 -10.80 9.94 -20.97
CA LEU A 48 -11.15 10.59 -22.25
C LEU A 48 -10.00 10.50 -23.28
N LEU A 49 -8.75 10.57 -22.80
CA LEU A 49 -7.55 10.42 -23.61
C LEU A 49 -7.14 8.95 -23.84
N ARG A 50 -7.97 7.98 -23.44
CA ARG A 50 -7.71 6.53 -23.52
C ARG A 50 -6.40 6.10 -22.85
N ARG A 51 -6.00 6.81 -21.79
CA ARG A 51 -4.89 6.44 -20.92
C ARG A 51 -5.40 5.59 -19.76
N PRO A 52 -4.69 4.53 -19.35
CA PRO A 52 -5.13 3.69 -18.25
C PRO A 52 -5.14 4.48 -16.93
N LEU A 53 -6.07 4.11 -16.05
CA LEU A 53 -6.05 4.56 -14.67
C LEU A 53 -4.91 3.86 -13.93
N HIS A 54 -4.17 4.60 -13.11
CA HIS A 54 -3.10 4.03 -12.30
C HIS A 54 -3.56 3.79 -10.86
N VAL A 55 -3.36 2.57 -10.39
CA VAL A 55 -3.59 2.13 -9.01
C VAL A 55 -2.24 1.95 -8.35
N GLU A 56 -1.87 2.89 -7.50
CA GLU A 56 -0.59 2.81 -6.81
C GLU A 56 -0.72 1.92 -5.58
N CYS A 57 -0.12 0.72 -5.61
CA CYS A 57 -0.30 -0.30 -4.58
C CYS A 57 0.97 -0.49 -3.74
N TYR A 58 0.87 -0.37 -2.42
CA TYR A 58 1.95 -0.71 -1.49
C TYR A 58 1.63 -2.03 -0.81
N TYR A 59 2.61 -2.93 -0.79
CA TYR A 59 2.48 -4.25 -0.17
C TYR A 59 3.77 -4.65 0.52
N ALA A 60 3.66 -5.64 1.40
CA ALA A 60 4.80 -6.26 2.06
C ALA A 60 4.65 -7.78 2.03
N LEU A 61 5.77 -8.48 1.84
CA LEU A 61 5.82 -9.94 1.69
C LEU A 61 5.44 -10.69 2.98
N ASP A 62 5.66 -10.07 4.13
CA ASP A 62 5.32 -10.54 5.47
C ASP A 62 3.93 -10.07 5.94
N CYS A 63 3.06 -9.61 5.03
CA CYS A 63 1.69 -9.22 5.33
C CYS A 63 0.67 -10.29 4.88
N PRO A 64 -0.05 -10.97 5.80
CA PRO A 64 -1.00 -12.03 5.43
C PRO A 64 -2.22 -11.50 4.67
N TYR A 65 -2.63 -10.26 4.94
CA TYR A 65 -3.70 -9.58 4.20
C TYR A 65 -3.36 -9.41 2.73
N GLY A 66 -2.08 -9.19 2.42
CA GLY A 66 -1.63 -9.07 1.04
C GLY A 66 -1.86 -10.37 0.25
N ALA A 67 -1.55 -11.51 0.87
CA ALA A 67 -1.69 -12.83 0.25
C ALA A 67 -3.12 -13.17 -0.14
N MET A 68 -4.12 -12.69 0.60
CA MET A 68 -5.52 -12.89 0.21
C MET A 68 -6.05 -11.79 -0.71
N ALA A 69 -5.67 -10.52 -0.52
CA ALA A 69 -6.35 -9.40 -1.16
C ALA A 69 -5.76 -8.99 -2.52
N LEU A 70 -4.45 -9.19 -2.76
CA LEU A 70 -3.81 -8.67 -3.98
C LEU A 70 -4.29 -9.35 -5.26
N GLN A 71 -4.66 -10.63 -5.21
CA GLN A 71 -5.27 -11.31 -6.35
C GLN A 71 -6.62 -10.69 -6.71
N ALA A 72 -7.47 -10.42 -5.72
CA ALA A 72 -8.75 -9.76 -5.94
C ALA A 72 -8.57 -8.34 -6.47
N LEU A 73 -7.61 -7.57 -5.93
CA LEU A 73 -7.26 -6.24 -6.43
C LEU A 73 -6.81 -6.28 -7.90
N SER A 74 -5.97 -7.25 -8.27
CA SER A 74 -5.50 -7.44 -9.65
C SER A 74 -6.67 -7.69 -10.60
N ASN A 75 -7.60 -8.57 -10.21
CA ASN A 75 -8.83 -8.82 -10.98
C ASN A 75 -9.71 -7.58 -11.11
N ILE A 76 -9.89 -6.82 -10.02
CA ILE A 76 -10.65 -5.57 -10.03
C ILE A 76 -10.02 -4.57 -11.00
N ALA A 77 -8.71 -4.32 -10.90
CA ALA A 77 -8.01 -3.39 -11.77
C ALA A 77 -8.12 -3.79 -13.25
N ALA A 78 -7.97 -5.08 -13.57
CA ALA A 78 -8.11 -5.60 -14.92
C ALA A 78 -9.51 -5.34 -15.51
N ARG A 79 -10.59 -5.51 -14.74
CA ARG A 79 -11.96 -5.22 -15.20
C ARG A 79 -12.18 -3.76 -15.57
N HIS A 80 -11.44 -2.85 -14.96
CA HIS A 80 -11.51 -1.40 -15.22
C HIS A 80 -10.43 -0.90 -16.19
N GLY A 81 -9.63 -1.79 -16.79
CA GLY A 81 -8.49 -1.39 -17.63
C GLY A 81 -7.44 -0.55 -16.88
N ALA A 82 -7.37 -0.70 -15.56
CA ALA A 82 -6.42 0.01 -14.71
C ALA A 82 -5.10 -0.75 -14.58
N VAL A 83 -4.00 -0.02 -14.49
CA VAL A 83 -2.64 -0.54 -14.30
C VAL A 83 -2.26 -0.41 -12.83
N ILE A 84 -1.75 -1.48 -12.23
CA ILE A 84 -1.29 -1.45 -10.83
C ILE A 84 0.21 -1.19 -10.79
N ASP A 85 0.59 -0.05 -10.23
CA ASP A 85 1.97 0.27 -9.89
C ASP A 85 2.29 -0.32 -8.50
N ALA A 86 2.65 -1.61 -8.48
CA ALA A 86 2.97 -2.33 -7.25
C ALA A 86 4.33 -1.91 -6.69
N ARG A 87 4.37 -1.57 -5.40
CA ARG A 87 5.54 -1.08 -4.69
C ARG A 87 5.80 -1.89 -3.45
N LEU A 88 6.92 -2.61 -3.47
CA LEU A 88 7.34 -3.38 -2.31
C LEU A 88 7.87 -2.43 -1.22
N ILE A 89 7.44 -2.67 0.01
CA ILE A 89 8.03 -2.09 1.22
C ILE A 89 8.28 -3.19 2.26
N ARG A 90 9.27 -3.00 3.13
CA ARG A 90 9.45 -3.83 4.33
C ARG A 90 8.67 -3.21 5.49
N ARG A 91 7.87 -3.98 6.23
CA ARG A 91 7.11 -3.47 7.40
C ARG A 91 8.06 -3.08 8.54
N GLU A 92 7.65 -2.10 9.35
CA GLU A 92 8.39 -1.75 10.56
C GLU A 92 8.07 -2.78 11.66
N THR A 93 9.11 -3.33 12.27
CA THR A 93 8.98 -4.52 13.12
C THR A 93 8.43 -4.24 14.52
N ALA A 94 8.53 -3.04 15.10
CA ALA A 94 8.07 -2.86 16.49
C ALA A 94 7.83 -1.41 16.98
N GLY A 95 8.09 -0.37 16.19
CA GLY A 95 7.97 1.01 16.68
C GLY A 95 6.52 1.45 16.90
N GLY A 96 6.04 1.43 18.15
CA GLY A 96 4.77 2.05 18.55
C GLY A 96 3.50 1.20 18.35
N GLN A 97 3.65 -0.11 18.16
CA GLN A 97 2.53 -1.02 17.90
C GLN A 97 2.16 -1.76 19.19
N PRO A 98 0.86 -1.80 19.58
CA PRO A 98 0.43 -2.58 20.75
C PRO A 98 0.76 -4.06 20.55
N GLU A 99 1.32 -4.69 21.58
CA GLU A 99 1.51 -6.15 21.67
C GLU A 99 2.19 -6.80 20.44
N PRO A 100 3.45 -6.44 20.14
CA PRO A 100 4.15 -6.92 18.95
C PRO A 100 4.32 -8.45 18.91
N ALA A 101 4.26 -9.13 20.06
CA ALA A 101 4.34 -10.59 20.16
C ALA A 101 3.08 -11.31 19.67
N VAL A 102 1.88 -10.74 19.88
CA VAL A 102 0.59 -11.38 19.58
C VAL A 102 0.09 -10.98 18.19
N ARG A 103 0.40 -9.74 17.78
CA ARG A 103 -0.08 -9.15 16.53
C ARG A 103 0.07 -10.05 15.29
N PRO A 104 1.22 -10.68 14.99
CA PRO A 104 1.35 -11.47 13.76
C PRO A 104 0.37 -12.65 13.70
N ALA A 105 0.13 -13.31 14.83
CA ALA A 105 -0.83 -14.41 14.92
C ALA A 105 -2.27 -13.91 14.71
N TYR A 106 -2.59 -12.75 15.28
CA TYR A 106 -3.90 -12.12 15.10
C TYR A 106 -4.13 -11.66 13.65
N GLU A 107 -3.15 -10.99 13.02
CA GLU A 107 -3.24 -10.57 11.62
C GLU A 107 -3.50 -11.76 10.68
N LEU A 108 -2.83 -12.89 10.92
CA LEU A 108 -3.06 -14.12 10.16
C LEU A 108 -4.47 -14.70 10.38
N LEU A 109 -4.93 -14.74 11.64
CA LEU A 109 -6.29 -15.19 11.97
C LEU A 109 -7.34 -14.32 11.29
N ASP A 110 -7.16 -13.00 11.34
CA ASP A 110 -8.07 -12.02 10.75
C ASP A 110 -8.05 -12.09 9.21
N ALA A 111 -6.87 -12.18 8.58
CA ALA A 111 -6.75 -12.40 7.15
C ALA A 111 -7.51 -13.66 6.68
N ARG A 112 -7.48 -14.75 7.46
CA ARG A 112 -8.27 -15.97 7.18
C ARG A 112 -9.78 -15.75 7.33
N ARG A 113 -10.22 -14.90 8.24
CA ARG A 113 -11.63 -14.52 8.40
C ARG A 113 -12.10 -13.67 7.22
N LEU A 114 -11.31 -12.68 6.82
CA LEU A 114 -11.60 -11.84 5.65
C LEU A 114 -11.60 -12.66 4.36
N ALA A 115 -10.63 -13.55 4.16
CA ALA A 115 -10.61 -14.45 3.01
C ALA A 115 -11.90 -15.27 2.90
N ARG A 116 -12.37 -15.86 4.00
CA ARG A 116 -13.67 -16.57 4.03
C ARG A 116 -14.85 -15.65 3.71
N ARG A 117 -14.88 -14.44 4.29
CA ARG A 117 -15.94 -13.45 4.03
C ARG A 117 -16.03 -13.07 2.55
N TYR A 118 -14.89 -12.91 1.88
CA TYR A 118 -14.81 -12.54 0.47
C TYR A 118 -14.81 -13.74 -0.49
N GLY A 119 -14.86 -14.97 0.00
CA GLY A 119 -14.76 -16.17 -0.85
C GLY A 119 -13.39 -16.33 -1.54
N LEU A 120 -12.33 -15.83 -0.91
CA LEU A 120 -10.96 -15.83 -1.43
C LEU A 120 -10.09 -16.93 -0.77
N PRO A 121 -9.02 -17.38 -1.43
CA PRO A 121 -8.06 -18.30 -0.83
C PRO A 121 -7.47 -17.72 0.46
N ALA A 122 -7.55 -18.50 1.55
CA ALA A 122 -7.02 -18.08 2.84
C ALA A 122 -5.51 -18.37 2.94
N PRO A 123 -4.72 -17.48 3.56
CA PRO A 123 -3.32 -17.76 3.85
C PRO A 123 -3.23 -18.94 4.82
N ALA A 124 -2.52 -20.00 4.42
CA ALA A 124 -2.46 -21.25 5.16
C ALA A 124 -1.12 -21.44 5.90
N GLY A 125 -0.07 -20.72 5.50
CA GLY A 125 1.25 -20.76 6.09
C GLY A 125 1.40 -20.00 7.41
N ARG A 126 2.65 -19.91 7.86
CA ARG A 126 3.11 -19.06 8.96
C ARG A 126 3.80 -17.81 8.41
N VAL A 127 4.12 -16.85 9.28
CA VAL A 127 4.97 -15.70 8.90
C VAL A 127 6.23 -16.22 8.22
N PRO A 128 6.56 -15.78 6.99
CA PRO A 128 7.74 -16.24 6.29
C PRO A 128 9.02 -15.88 7.06
N ASP A 129 10.00 -16.77 7.03
CA ASP A 129 11.29 -16.50 7.66
C ASP A 129 12.08 -15.41 6.90
N PRO A 130 12.99 -14.70 7.59
CA PRO A 130 13.72 -13.59 6.99
C PRO A 130 14.57 -13.95 5.76
N GLU A 131 15.04 -15.19 5.64
CA GLU A 131 15.85 -15.62 4.51
C GLU A 131 15.01 -15.77 3.25
N ARG A 132 13.84 -16.42 3.36
CA ARG A 132 12.85 -16.48 2.28
C ARG A 132 12.38 -15.09 1.89
N LEU A 133 12.12 -14.21 2.86
CA LEU A 133 11.75 -12.81 2.55
C LEU A 133 12.81 -12.13 1.68
N ARG A 134 14.10 -12.15 2.08
CA ARG A 134 15.20 -11.56 1.29
C ARG A 134 15.30 -12.15 -0.12
N HIS A 135 15.10 -13.45 -0.27
CA HIS A 135 15.10 -14.13 -1.57
C HIS A 135 14.01 -13.60 -2.51
N TYR A 136 12.81 -13.31 -1.99
CA TYR A 136 11.71 -12.73 -2.76
C TYR A 136 11.83 -11.21 -2.94
N GLU A 137 12.46 -10.48 -2.00
CA GLU A 137 12.66 -9.03 -2.08
C GLU A 137 13.47 -8.62 -3.34
N SER A 138 14.60 -9.28 -3.61
CA SER A 138 15.42 -8.95 -4.80
C SER A 138 14.67 -9.16 -6.12
N ARG A 139 13.91 -10.25 -6.22
CA ARG A 139 13.06 -10.56 -7.38
C ARG A 139 11.86 -9.61 -7.50
N ALA A 140 11.26 -9.23 -6.38
CA ALA A 140 10.18 -8.26 -6.36
C ALA A 140 10.65 -6.88 -6.85
N VAL A 141 11.84 -6.44 -6.45
CA VAL A 141 12.44 -5.20 -6.94
C VAL A 141 12.71 -5.29 -8.45
N ALA A 142 13.26 -6.39 -8.94
CA ALA A 142 13.46 -6.60 -10.38
C ALA A 142 12.13 -6.63 -11.16
N ALA A 143 11.09 -7.26 -10.61
CA ALA A 143 9.75 -7.29 -11.19
C ALA A 143 9.11 -5.90 -11.21
N GLU A 144 9.25 -5.11 -10.15
CA GLU A 144 8.77 -3.73 -10.08
C GLU A 144 9.46 -2.86 -11.14
N GLN A 145 10.78 -2.96 -11.28
CA GLN A 145 11.56 -2.23 -12.29
C GLN A 145 11.20 -2.58 -13.74
N SER A 146 10.78 -3.82 -13.99
CA SER A 146 10.37 -4.31 -15.31
C SER A 146 8.87 -4.13 -15.60
N GLY A 147 8.12 -3.49 -14.70
CA GLY A 147 6.68 -3.25 -14.88
C GLY A 147 5.79 -4.46 -14.61
N ARG A 148 6.33 -5.52 -14.01
CA ARG A 148 5.62 -6.78 -13.70
C ARG A 148 5.45 -7.02 -12.20
N GLY A 149 5.59 -5.95 -11.42
CA GLY A 149 5.59 -6.00 -9.96
C GLY A 149 4.33 -6.62 -9.36
N ILE A 150 3.14 -6.33 -9.90
CA ILE A 150 1.87 -6.87 -9.36
C ILE A 150 1.73 -8.37 -9.61
N GLU A 151 2.07 -8.83 -10.81
CA GLU A 151 1.99 -10.26 -11.18
C GLU A 151 2.94 -11.07 -10.29
N PHE A 152 4.18 -10.58 -10.11
CA PHE A 152 5.13 -11.16 -9.18
C PHE A 152 4.63 -11.12 -7.73
N ALA A 153 4.08 -9.99 -7.28
CA ALA A 153 3.60 -9.84 -5.90
C ALA A 153 2.50 -10.86 -5.55
N VAL A 154 1.52 -11.05 -6.44
CA VAL A 154 0.44 -12.03 -6.27
C VAL A 154 1.01 -13.43 -6.10
N GLU A 155 1.91 -13.84 -7.00
CA GLU A 155 2.50 -15.17 -6.97
C GLU A 155 3.43 -15.37 -5.77
N ALA A 156 4.29 -14.40 -5.48
CA ALA A 156 5.20 -14.42 -4.35
C ALA A 156 4.46 -14.56 -3.03
N LEU A 157 3.40 -13.79 -2.81
CA LEU A 157 2.59 -13.87 -1.61
C LEU A 157 1.84 -15.20 -1.52
N ARG A 158 1.32 -15.72 -2.63
CA ARG A 158 0.70 -17.06 -2.68
C ARG A 158 1.67 -18.14 -2.23
N GLN A 159 2.92 -18.09 -2.69
CA GLN A 159 3.96 -19.07 -2.36
C GLN A 159 4.53 -18.91 -0.95
N LEU A 160 4.70 -17.67 -0.48
CA LEU A 160 5.19 -17.39 0.86
C LEU A 160 4.18 -17.81 1.93
N TRP A 161 2.88 -17.69 1.66
CA TRP A 161 1.79 -17.94 2.61
C TRP A 161 1.02 -19.25 2.37
N ARG A 162 1.52 -20.16 1.53
CA ARG A 162 0.98 -21.53 1.42
C ARG A 162 1.28 -22.35 2.67
N ALA A 163 0.48 -23.38 2.93
CA ALA A 163 0.81 -24.37 3.96
C ALA A 163 2.14 -25.04 3.60
N ARG A 164 3.06 -25.18 4.56
CA ARG A 164 4.26 -25.98 4.34
C ARG A 164 3.85 -27.45 4.34
N THR A 165 4.26 -28.17 3.32
CA THR A 165 4.38 -29.63 3.36
C THR A 165 5.68 -29.97 4.09
N ASP A 166 5.71 -31.11 4.78
CA ASP A 166 6.94 -31.62 5.42
C ASP A 166 8.00 -32.07 4.40
N ASP A 167 7.67 -32.01 3.10
CA ASP A 167 8.57 -32.28 1.99
C ASP A 167 9.44 -31.05 1.66
N PRO A 168 10.75 -31.07 1.94
CA PRO A 168 11.68 -29.98 1.62
C PRO A 168 11.92 -29.80 0.11
N SER A 169 11.59 -30.80 -0.72
CA SER A 169 11.64 -30.68 -2.19
C SER A 169 10.41 -30.00 -2.78
N ALA A 170 9.33 -29.88 -2.02
CA ALA A 170 8.17 -29.10 -2.43
C ALA A 170 8.39 -27.58 -2.26
N ASP A 171 9.49 -27.14 -1.62
CA ASP A 171 9.94 -25.74 -1.56
C ASP A 171 10.78 -25.37 -2.78
N ASP A 172 10.31 -25.78 -3.96
CA ASP A 172 10.87 -25.36 -5.22
C ASP A 172 10.62 -23.86 -5.43
N GLY A 173 11.56 -23.06 -4.94
CA GLY A 173 11.91 -21.75 -5.50
C GLY A 173 12.35 -21.80 -6.97
N ALA A 174 12.16 -22.95 -7.64
CA ALA A 174 12.53 -23.26 -9.01
C ALA A 174 11.45 -22.93 -10.06
N ASN A 175 10.25 -22.49 -9.66
CA ASN A 175 9.24 -22.08 -10.64
C ASN A 175 8.40 -20.90 -10.13
N SER A 176 8.99 -19.71 -10.10
CA SER A 176 8.20 -18.47 -10.18
C SER A 176 7.97 -18.19 -11.66
N PRO A 177 6.78 -18.44 -12.24
CA PRO A 177 6.56 -18.38 -13.70
C PRO A 177 6.61 -16.95 -14.25
N ILE A 178 6.79 -15.96 -13.38
CA ILE A 178 6.63 -14.56 -13.71
C ILE A 178 7.98 -13.85 -13.49
N GLY A 179 8.94 -14.22 -14.34
CA GLY A 179 9.95 -13.37 -15.00
C GLY A 179 10.41 -12.08 -14.32
N ALA A 180 11.31 -12.22 -13.35
CA ALA A 180 12.68 -11.86 -13.69
C ALA A 180 13.17 -13.05 -14.52
N GLY A 181 13.43 -12.88 -15.82
CA GLY A 181 13.95 -14.01 -16.61
C GLY A 181 15.13 -14.62 -15.86
N GLU A 182 15.38 -15.92 -16.02
CA GLU A 182 16.56 -16.55 -15.41
C GLU A 182 17.89 -15.85 -15.81
N SER A 183 17.85 -14.94 -16.79
CA SER A 183 18.93 -14.04 -17.21
C SER A 183 18.84 -12.58 -16.74
N ALA A 184 17.78 -12.17 -16.05
CA ALA A 184 17.65 -10.82 -15.52
C ALA A 184 18.56 -10.67 -14.29
N GLN A 185 19.58 -9.82 -14.41
CA GLN A 185 20.48 -9.52 -13.31
C GLN A 185 19.68 -9.02 -12.09
N LEU A 186 19.71 -9.80 -11.02
CA LEU A 186 19.06 -9.40 -9.78
C LEU A 186 19.84 -8.23 -9.16
N PRO A 187 19.15 -7.22 -8.59
CA PRO A 187 19.80 -6.16 -7.85
C PRO A 187 20.54 -6.75 -6.65
N ASP A 188 21.71 -6.20 -6.35
CA ASP A 188 22.42 -6.54 -5.12
C ASP A 188 21.68 -6.04 -3.88
N THR A 189 22.15 -6.46 -2.70
CA THR A 189 21.54 -6.10 -1.41
C THR A 189 21.42 -4.58 -1.23
N ALA A 190 22.44 -3.81 -1.62
CA ALA A 190 22.42 -2.36 -1.42
C ALA A 190 21.36 -1.68 -2.32
N ALA A 191 21.24 -2.14 -3.57
CA ALA A 191 20.22 -1.69 -4.50
C ALA A 191 18.80 -2.05 -4.02
N VAL A 192 18.61 -3.25 -3.47
CA VAL A 192 17.33 -3.67 -2.86
C VAL A 192 16.98 -2.77 -1.68
N GLU A 193 17.89 -2.56 -0.72
CA GLU A 193 17.65 -1.69 0.44
C GLU A 193 17.32 -0.25 0.02
N ALA A 194 18.05 0.31 -0.94
CA ALA A 194 17.76 1.64 -1.49
C ALA A 194 16.37 1.70 -2.16
N TRP A 195 15.97 0.65 -2.87
CA TRP A 195 14.66 0.57 -3.50
C TRP A 195 13.53 0.56 -2.46
N LEU A 196 13.64 -0.30 -1.45
CA LEU A 196 12.66 -0.41 -0.36
C LEU A 196 12.56 0.90 0.44
N ALA A 197 13.70 1.54 0.73
CA ALA A 197 13.74 2.83 1.41
C ALA A 197 13.04 3.93 0.60
N ARG A 198 13.25 3.98 -0.72
CA ARG A 198 12.54 4.93 -1.61
C ARG A 198 11.03 4.70 -1.60
N ASN A 199 10.59 3.46 -1.70
CA ASN A 199 9.16 3.13 -1.66
C ASN A 199 8.54 3.48 -0.31
N ARG A 200 9.22 3.17 0.79
CA ARG A 200 8.80 3.55 2.16
C ARG A 200 8.71 5.07 2.32
N HIS A 201 9.73 5.80 1.87
CA HIS A 201 9.75 7.26 1.94
C HIS A 201 8.59 7.85 1.14
N ARG A 202 8.30 7.31 -0.04
CA ARG A 202 7.18 7.74 -0.89
C ARG A 202 5.81 7.50 -0.26
N LEU A 203 5.63 6.38 0.46
CA LEU A 203 4.42 6.09 1.24
C LEU A 203 4.22 7.14 2.36
N GLN A 204 5.29 7.40 3.12
CA GLN A 204 5.28 8.35 4.24
C GLN A 204 5.04 9.80 3.76
N GLN A 205 5.71 10.24 2.70
CA GLN A 205 5.51 11.57 2.12
C GLN A 205 4.06 11.82 1.68
N ARG A 206 3.34 10.75 1.33
CA ARG A 206 1.92 10.83 0.95
C ARG A 206 0.95 10.63 2.13
N GLY A 207 1.48 10.58 3.35
CA GLY A 207 0.69 10.57 4.59
C GLY A 207 0.08 9.23 4.95
N HIS A 208 0.59 8.11 4.42
CA HIS A 208 0.11 6.77 4.78
C HIS A 208 1.23 5.90 5.37
N TRP A 209 0.88 4.78 5.99
CA TRP A 209 1.80 3.96 6.79
C TRP A 209 1.47 2.46 6.80
N SER A 210 0.31 2.06 6.26
CA SER A 210 -0.19 0.68 6.35
C SER A 210 -0.20 -0.02 5.00
N VAL A 211 -0.17 -1.35 5.03
CA VAL A 211 -0.20 -2.24 3.86
C VAL A 211 -1.11 -3.46 4.12
N PRO A 212 -1.67 -4.10 3.07
CA PRO A 212 -1.69 -3.63 1.70
C PRO A 212 -2.62 -2.41 1.56
N SER A 213 -2.13 -1.36 0.90
CA SER A 213 -2.88 -0.14 0.65
C SER A 213 -2.74 0.33 -0.79
N VAL A 214 -3.77 0.99 -1.31
CA VAL A 214 -3.76 1.57 -2.66
C VAL A 214 -4.11 3.04 -2.62
N ARG A 215 -3.48 3.81 -3.52
CA ARG A 215 -3.86 5.19 -3.83
C ARG A 215 -4.39 5.29 -5.25
N ILE A 216 -5.64 5.75 -5.39
CA ILE A 216 -6.33 5.85 -6.69
C ILE A 216 -6.92 7.25 -6.80
N ALA A 217 -6.46 8.04 -7.78
CA ALA A 217 -6.90 9.41 -7.99
C ALA A 217 -6.89 10.27 -6.71
N GLY A 218 -5.85 10.13 -5.89
CA GLY A 218 -5.69 10.88 -4.64
C GLY A 218 -6.25 10.19 -3.40
N GLN A 219 -7.20 9.26 -3.54
CA GLN A 219 -7.86 8.59 -2.43
C GLN A 219 -7.13 7.32 -1.99
N TRP A 220 -7.07 7.09 -0.67
CA TRP A 220 -6.44 5.93 -0.05
C TRP A 220 -7.45 4.85 0.36
N PHE A 221 -7.07 3.59 0.19
CA PHE A 221 -7.84 2.43 0.63
C PHE A 221 -6.93 1.35 1.22
N LEU A 222 -7.36 0.73 2.32
CA LEU A 222 -6.80 -0.54 2.77
C LEU A 222 -7.42 -1.66 1.95
N VAL A 223 -6.59 -2.38 1.19
CA VAL A 223 -7.08 -3.28 0.13
C VAL A 223 -7.97 -4.38 0.70
N HIS A 224 -7.52 -5.02 1.77
CA HIS A 224 -8.19 -6.17 2.40
C HIS A 224 -9.53 -5.84 3.06
N GLU A 225 -9.85 -4.57 3.31
CA GLU A 225 -11.13 -4.17 3.89
C GLU A 225 -12.05 -3.42 2.92
N ARG A 226 -11.53 -3.00 1.75
CA ARG A 226 -12.20 -2.03 0.87
C ARG A 226 -12.27 -2.47 -0.59
N LEU A 227 -12.19 -3.77 -0.88
CA LEU A 227 -12.25 -4.30 -2.26
C LEU A 227 -13.47 -3.76 -3.04
N GLU A 228 -14.67 -3.80 -2.44
CA GLU A 228 -15.90 -3.28 -3.06
C GLU A 228 -15.85 -1.77 -3.30
N GLN A 229 -15.31 -1.00 -2.35
CA GLN A 229 -15.18 0.45 -2.50
C GLN A 229 -14.13 0.82 -3.55
N ILE A 230 -13.06 0.04 -3.67
CA ILE A 230 -12.05 0.20 -4.72
C ILE A 230 -12.70 -0.05 -6.10
N ASP A 231 -13.47 -1.12 -6.23
CA ASP A 231 -14.20 -1.47 -7.45
C ASP A 231 -15.17 -0.35 -7.87
N ALA A 232 -16.01 0.11 -6.93
CA ALA A 232 -16.94 1.21 -7.16
C ALA A 232 -16.23 2.54 -7.47
N TRP A 233 -15.08 2.79 -6.85
CA TRP A 233 -14.29 3.99 -7.09
C TRP A 233 -13.70 4.01 -8.49
N LEU A 234 -13.11 2.90 -8.95
CA LEU A 234 -12.61 2.77 -10.31
C LEU A 234 -13.74 2.92 -11.35
N ALA A 235 -14.90 2.30 -11.10
CA ALA A 235 -16.09 2.46 -11.96
C ALA A 235 -16.52 3.93 -12.10
N ARG A 236 -16.44 4.73 -11.02
CA ARG A 236 -16.78 6.16 -11.02
C ARG A 236 -15.78 7.04 -11.77
N LEU A 237 -14.55 6.56 -11.92
CA LEU A 237 -13.46 7.24 -12.63
C LEU A 237 -13.37 6.85 -14.11
N ALA A 238 -13.98 5.72 -14.48
CA ALA A 238 -14.13 5.33 -15.87
C ALA A 238 -14.89 6.44 -16.64
N PRO A 239 -14.53 6.66 -17.92
CA PRO A 239 -15.16 7.67 -18.76
C PRO A 239 -16.65 7.40 -19.03
#